data_AF-A0AAN7J601-F1
#
_entry.id   AF-A0AAN7J601-F1
#
_cell.length_a   1.000
_cell.length_b   1.000
_cell.length_c   1.000
_cell.angle_alpha   90.00
_cell.angle_beta   90.00
_cell.angle_gamma   90.00
#
_symmetry.space_group_name_H-M   'P 1'
#
loop_
_entity.id
_entity.type
_entity.pdbx_description
1 polymer ?
#
loop_
_entity_poly.entity_id
_entity_poly.type
_entity_poly.pdbx_seq_one_letter_code
_entity_poly.pdbx_strand_id
1 'polypeptide(L)'
;MNQNQQQQSSDGRHDDDAAHSDFLASLMDYTPTIPDELVEHYLAKSGFQCPDVRLIRLVAVATQKFVSEVASDALQYATQLFLYHFIM
;
A
#
# COMPACT_ATOMS: atom_id res chain seq x y z
N MET A 1 -47.03 -1.29 20.43
CA MET A 1 -45.65 -1.78 20.60
C MET A 1 -45.11 -2.20 19.25
N ASN A 2 -44.15 -1.48 18.68
CA ASN A 2 -43.32 -2.02 17.58
C ASN A 2 -41.92 -1.38 17.66
N GLN A 3 -41.09 -1.94 18.54
CA GLN A 3 -39.65 -1.65 18.64
C GLN A 3 -38.91 -2.82 17.98
N ASN A 4 -38.48 -2.69 16.72
CA ASN A 4 -37.30 -3.43 16.24
C ASN A 4 -36.82 -2.96 14.85
N GLN A 5 -36.26 -1.76 14.75
CA GLN A 5 -35.61 -1.37 13.49
C GLN A 5 -34.46 -0.37 13.70
N GLN A 6 -33.41 -0.80 14.41
CA GLN A 6 -32.22 0.04 14.58
C GLN A 6 -30.89 -0.69 14.70
N GLN A 7 -30.74 -1.88 14.10
CA GLN A 7 -29.48 -2.62 14.18
C GLN A 7 -29.06 -3.16 12.82
N GLN A 8 -28.39 -2.31 12.01
CA GLN A 8 -27.58 -2.73 10.86
C GLN A 8 -26.83 -1.52 10.29
N SER A 9 -25.71 -1.13 10.90
CA SER A 9 -24.75 -0.18 10.29
C SER A 9 -23.39 -0.05 11.02
N SER A 10 -22.93 -1.05 11.79
CA SER A 10 -21.62 -0.97 12.48
C SER A 10 -20.63 -2.12 12.23
N ASP A 11 -20.94 -3.06 11.33
CA ASP A 11 -20.14 -4.30 11.18
C ASP A 11 -18.89 -4.09 10.29
N GLY A 12 -19.03 -3.42 9.14
CA GLY A 12 -17.93 -3.28 8.18
C GLY A 12 -16.73 -2.45 8.64
N ARG A 13 -16.88 -1.59 9.65
CA ARG A 13 -15.73 -0.81 10.20
C ARG A 13 -14.79 -1.67 11.03
N HIS A 14 -15.29 -2.71 11.68
CA HIS A 14 -14.44 -3.60 12.49
C HIS A 14 -13.59 -4.52 11.62
N ASP A 15 -14.12 -4.94 10.47
CA ASP A 15 -13.41 -5.82 9.54
C ASP A 15 -12.22 -5.11 8.88
N ASP A 16 -12.35 -3.83 8.53
CA ASP A 16 -11.27 -3.03 7.95
C ASP A 16 -10.11 -2.84 8.95
N ASP A 17 -10.41 -2.49 10.20
CA ASP A 17 -9.41 -2.32 11.26
C ASP A 17 -8.65 -3.64 11.54
N ALA A 18 -9.37 -4.77 11.54
CA ALA A 18 -8.77 -6.09 11.67
C ALA A 18 -7.83 -6.40 10.48
N ALA A 19 -8.29 -6.15 9.25
CA ALA A 19 -7.49 -6.38 8.05
C ALA A 19 -6.21 -5.50 8.00
N HIS A 20 -6.29 -4.24 8.47
CA HIS A 20 -5.12 -3.37 8.56
C HIS A 20 -4.11 -3.84 9.61
N SER A 21 -4.59 -4.28 10.78
CA SER A 21 -3.75 -4.87 11.82
C SER A 21 -3.03 -6.12 11.30
N ASP A 22 -3.76 -7.02 10.64
CA ASP A 22 -3.23 -8.26 10.07
C ASP A 22 -2.20 -7.99 8.97
N PHE A 23 -2.46 -6.99 8.12
CA PHE A 23 -1.49 -6.55 7.12
C PHE A 23 -0.20 -6.05 7.77
N LEU A 24 -0.27 -5.17 8.76
CA LEU A 24 0.93 -4.67 9.47
C LEU A 24 1.66 -5.80 10.21
N ALA A 25 0.93 -6.77 10.74
CA ALA A 25 1.53 -7.95 11.36
C ALA A 25 2.31 -8.78 10.32
N SER A 26 1.75 -8.98 9.13
CA SER A 26 2.42 -9.73 8.05
C SER A 26 3.74 -9.10 7.58
N LEU A 27 3.90 -7.78 7.75
CA LEU A 27 5.15 -7.08 7.40
C LEU A 27 6.33 -7.45 8.30
N MET A 28 6.10 -8.01 9.49
CA MET A 28 7.18 -8.51 10.36
C MET A 28 7.98 -9.64 9.74
N ASP A 29 7.35 -10.46 8.90
CA ASP A 29 7.97 -11.64 8.28
C ASP A 29 8.25 -11.42 6.78
N TYR A 30 7.79 -10.30 6.21
CA TYR A 30 8.01 -9.96 4.81
C TYR A 30 9.33 -9.22 4.61
N THR A 31 10.13 -9.64 3.63
CA THR A 31 11.34 -8.94 3.20
C THR A 31 11.09 -8.21 1.87
N PRO A 32 10.85 -6.88 1.89
CA PRO A 32 10.63 -6.12 0.66
C PRO A 32 11.89 -6.08 -0.23
N THR A 33 11.69 -5.95 -1.55
CA THR A 33 12.76 -5.71 -2.53
C THR A 33 13.63 -4.49 -2.23
N ILE A 34 13.07 -3.46 -1.58
CA ILE A 34 13.83 -2.30 -1.12
C ILE A 34 14.37 -2.64 0.26
N PRO A 35 15.71 -2.62 0.49
CA PRO A 35 16.30 -2.97 1.78
C PRO A 35 15.87 -2.03 2.92
N ASP A 36 15.77 -2.57 4.13
CA ASP A 36 15.33 -1.85 5.33
C ASP A 36 16.29 -0.68 5.65
N GLU A 37 17.61 -0.87 5.50
CA GLU A 37 18.64 0.15 5.77
C GLU A 37 18.51 1.36 4.83
N LEU A 38 18.09 1.12 3.60
CA LEU A 38 17.88 2.20 2.63
C LEU A 38 16.72 3.08 3.10
N VAL A 39 15.62 2.45 3.50
CA VAL A 39 14.43 3.15 4.00
C VAL A 39 14.76 3.90 5.28
N GLU A 40 15.45 3.27 6.23
CA GLU A 40 15.91 3.92 7.46
C GLU A 40 16.78 5.15 7.17
N HIS A 41 17.72 5.07 6.24
CA HIS A 41 18.55 6.20 5.85
C HIS A 41 17.71 7.36 5.29
N TYR A 42 16.74 7.08 4.41
CA TYR A 42 15.89 8.13 3.84
C TYR A 42 14.90 8.70 4.85
N LEU A 43 14.38 7.89 5.77
CA LEU A 43 13.55 8.35 6.88
C LEU A 43 14.37 9.24 7.84
N ALA A 44 15.57 8.82 8.22
CA ALA A 44 16.45 9.63 9.07
C ALA A 44 16.79 10.96 8.39
N LYS A 45 17.01 10.95 7.07
CA LYS A 45 17.27 12.15 6.27
C LYS A 45 16.07 13.11 6.24
N SER A 46 14.84 12.61 6.32
CA SER A 46 13.64 13.44 6.43
C SER A 46 13.34 13.89 7.88
N GLY A 47 14.15 13.46 8.85
CA GLY A 47 13.98 13.78 10.27
C GLY A 47 13.04 12.82 11.01
N PHE A 48 12.70 11.68 10.40
CA PHE A 48 11.86 10.65 11.02
C PHE A 48 12.70 9.42 11.36
N GLN A 49 12.74 9.03 12.63
CA GLN A 49 13.35 7.78 13.05
C GLN A 49 12.32 6.96 13.80
N CYS A 50 12.12 5.73 13.36
CA CYS A 50 11.22 4.80 14.01
C CYS A 50 11.93 3.45 14.19
N PRO A 51 11.98 2.89 15.39
CA PRO A 51 12.55 1.56 15.62
C PRO A 51 11.61 0.42 15.19
N ASP A 52 10.38 0.72 14.78
CA ASP A 52 9.42 -0.29 14.34
C ASP A 52 9.70 -0.73 12.89
N VAL A 53 10.24 -1.94 12.75
CA VAL A 53 10.54 -2.58 11.47
C VAL A 53 9.31 -2.68 10.56
N ARG A 54 8.10 -2.80 11.12
CA ARG A 54 6.86 -2.84 10.31
C ARG A 54 6.63 -1.53 9.59
N LEU A 55 6.94 -0.41 10.22
CA LEU A 55 6.78 0.91 9.60
C LEU A 55 7.84 1.14 8.52
N ILE A 56 9.07 0.68 8.75
CA ILE A 56 10.14 0.71 7.74
C ILE A 56 9.70 -0.09 6.51
N ARG A 57 9.24 -1.33 6.71
CA ARG A 57 8.79 -2.20 5.62
C ARG A 57 7.50 -1.74 4.96
N LEU A 58 6.59 -1.10 5.71
CA LEU A 58 5.40 -0.47 5.15
C LEU A 58 5.78 0.61 4.14
N VAL A 59 6.73 1.48 4.49
CA VAL A 59 7.24 2.52 3.58
C VAL A 59 7.92 1.88 2.36
N ALA A 60 8.67 0.80 2.55
CA ALA A 60 9.29 0.06 1.46
C ALA A 60 8.23 -0.46 0.46
N VAL A 61 7.20 -1.15 0.94
CA VAL A 61 6.10 -1.70 0.12
C VAL A 61 5.29 -0.59 -0.54
N ALA A 62 4.98 0.49 0.18
CA ALA A 62 4.26 1.64 -0.39
C ALA A 62 5.05 2.28 -1.54
N THR A 63 6.37 2.43 -1.37
CA THR A 63 7.26 2.94 -2.42
C THR A 63 7.29 2.01 -3.63
N GLN A 64 7.37 0.69 -3.41
CA GLN A 64 7.32 -0.30 -4.49
C GLN A 64 6.01 -0.21 -5.26
N LYS A 65 4.88 -0.20 -4.56
CA LYS A 65 3.56 -0.05 -5.17
C LYS A 65 3.49 1.21 -6.02
N PHE A 66 3.95 2.34 -5.49
CA PHE A 66 3.96 3.61 -6.21
C PHE A 66 4.76 3.52 -7.51
N VAL A 67 5.98 2.99 -7.46
CA VAL A 67 6.81 2.83 -8.66
C VAL A 67 6.17 1.86 -9.65
N SER A 68 5.58 0.76 -9.18
CA SER A 68 4.86 -0.21 -10.02
C SER A 68 3.65 0.41 -10.72
N GLU A 69 2.89 1.26 -10.03
CA GLU A 69 1.74 1.96 -10.61
C GLU A 69 2.20 2.94 -11.70
N VAL A 70 3.22 3.76 -11.42
CA VAL A 70 3.79 4.68 -12.42
C VAL A 70 4.32 3.92 -13.64
N ALA A 71 5.02 2.79 -13.43
CA ALA A 71 5.53 1.96 -14.52
C ALA A 71 4.40 1.32 -15.34
N SER A 72 3.34 0.86 -14.67
CA SER A 72 2.15 0.31 -15.32
C SER A 72 1.45 1.36 -16.18
N ASP A 73 1.26 2.57 -15.66
CA ASP A 73 0.64 3.68 -16.40
C ASP A 73 1.47 4.07 -17.63
N ALA A 74 2.79 4.16 -17.46
CA ALA A 74 3.70 4.45 -18.57
C ALA A 74 3.67 3.35 -19.64
N LEU A 75 3.62 2.07 -19.23
CA LEU A 75 3.51 0.94 -20.14
C LEU A 75 2.18 0.95 -20.91
N GLN A 76 1.07 1.24 -20.22
CA GLN A 76 -0.24 1.37 -20.86
C GLN A 76 -0.24 2.50 -21.90
N TYR A 77 0.34 3.66 -21.58
CA TYR A 77 0.45 4.77 -22.52
C TYR A 77 1.30 4.42 -23.74
N ALA A 78 2.47 3.81 -23.52
CA ALA A 78 3.36 3.39 -24.60
C ALA A 78 2.67 2.40 -25.54
N THR A 79 2.04 1.35 -24.98
CA THR A 79 1.35 0.32 -25.77
C THR A 79 0.12 0.87 -26.51
N GLN A 80 -0.65 1.78 -25.90
CA GLN A 80 -1.79 2.40 -26.56
C GLN A 80 -1.37 3.32 -27.71
N LEU A 81 -0.26 4.05 -27.58
CA LEU A 81 0.26 4.89 -28.66
C LEU A 81 0.73 4.06 -29.88
N PHE A 82 1.35 2.89 -29.64
CA PHE A 82 1.74 1.98 -30.73
C PHE A 82 0.54 1.41 -31.50
N LEU A 83 -0.57 1.13 -30.82
CA LEU A 83 -1.80 0.66 -31.48
C LEU A 83 -2.45 1.77 -32.32
N TYR A 84 -2.49 3.01 -31.83
CA TYR A 84 -3.07 4.14 -32.58
C TYR A 84 -2.26 4.52 -33.83
N HIS A 85 -0.93 4.40 -33.80
CA HIS A 85 -0.09 4.80 -34.92
C HIS A 85 0.09 3.71 -36.00
N PHE A 86 -0.19 2.44 -35.69
CA PHE A 86 0.00 1.33 -36.64
C PHE A 86 -1.31 0.76 -37.20
N ILE A 87 -2.46 1.01 -36.56
CA ILE A 87 -3.76 0.44 -36.95
C ILE A 87 -4.71 1.47 -37.58
N MET A 88 -4.55 2.78 -37.32
CA MET A 88 -5.26 3.88 -38.01
C MET A 88 -4.38 4.51 -39.09
#